data_AF-A0AAD4CR21-F1
#
_entry.id   AF-A0AAD4CR21-F1
#
_cell.length_a   1.000
_cell.length_b   1.000
_cell.length_c   1.000
_cell.angle_alpha   90.00
_cell.angle_beta   90.00
_cell.angle_gamma   90.00
#
_symmetry.space_group_name_H-M   'P 1'
#
loop_
_entity.id
_entity.type
_entity.pdbx_description
1 polymer ?
#
loop_
_entity_poly.entity_id
_entity_poly.type
_entity_poly.pdbx_seq_one_letter_code
_entity_poly.pdbx_strand_id
1 'polypeptide(L)'
;MREGLDLPEFGHLPFDEFVIKNWDPASLLSQTEQKRLLVKKWIALGKYGRNTYALATFEEPMPENIPPTIPQNLLSEDDRAIASMLTSTLWIRTWFGSTTPDTDPTSEQTQEADTAYSRLRKAVLQQGHENYHVPCISPEFVFEDRRELSPETHEGRSPDITRGVATGRPASVPGYLVAAMMHCPELFWGVSEDEWRRFNAEEQQAEELEESDRSQAALVLVADRKACEEGWVLGLAVNHRGQILPFRVRERAKAAAQLAFDWQEGQPLAEIANDEAEDIEYYLGQRGDGWD
;
A
#
# COMPACT_ATOMS: atom_id res chain seq x y z
N MET A 1 -10.00 -21.66 3.04
CA MET A 1 -10.81 -21.98 1.84
C MET A 1 -12.05 -21.09 1.87
N ARG A 2 -12.07 -20.04 1.04
CA ARG A 2 -13.28 -19.27 0.77
C ARG A 2 -14.02 -20.00 -0.36
N GLU A 3 -14.79 -21.03 -0.01
CA GLU A 3 -15.64 -21.70 -1.00
C GLU A 3 -16.78 -20.75 -1.40
N GLY A 4 -16.89 -20.43 -2.70
CA GLY A 4 -18.06 -19.75 -3.27
C GLY A 4 -17.94 -18.25 -3.57
N LEU A 5 -16.73 -17.66 -3.59
CA LEU A 5 -16.53 -16.34 -4.22
C LEU A 5 -16.20 -16.55 -5.70
N ASP A 6 -16.96 -15.93 -6.61
CA ASP A 6 -16.58 -15.79 -8.01
C ASP A 6 -15.35 -14.88 -8.07
N LEU A 7 -14.16 -15.48 -8.04
CA LEU A 7 -12.90 -14.76 -8.18
C LEU A 7 -12.79 -14.26 -9.62
N PRO A 8 -12.43 -12.99 -9.84
CA PRO A 8 -12.25 -12.48 -11.20
C PRO A 8 -11.10 -13.24 -11.88
N GLU A 9 -11.39 -13.89 -13.01
CA GLU A 9 -10.37 -14.54 -13.83
C GLU A 9 -9.39 -13.51 -14.44
N PHE A 10 -8.25 -13.98 -14.94
CA PHE A 10 -7.29 -13.08 -15.59
C PHE A 10 -7.92 -12.37 -16.80
N GLY A 11 -7.79 -11.05 -16.84
CA GLY A 11 -8.37 -10.15 -17.85
C GLY A 11 -9.62 -9.40 -17.35
N HIS A 12 -10.18 -9.78 -16.19
CA HIS A 12 -11.33 -9.09 -15.60
C HIS A 12 -10.93 -7.93 -14.65
N LEU A 13 -9.63 -7.66 -14.50
CA LEU A 13 -9.13 -6.55 -13.70
C LEU A 13 -8.42 -5.52 -14.60
N PRO A 14 -8.55 -4.21 -14.32
CA PRO A 14 -7.83 -3.16 -15.05
C PRO A 14 -6.31 -3.39 -15.09
N PHE A 15 -5.73 -3.93 -14.02
CA PHE A 15 -4.31 -4.28 -14.00
C PHE A 15 -3.97 -5.46 -14.91
N ASP A 16 -4.87 -6.42 -15.13
CA ASP A 16 -4.65 -7.51 -16.10
C ASP A 16 -4.55 -6.94 -17.52
N GLU A 17 -5.43 -6.00 -17.89
CA GLU A 17 -5.36 -5.26 -19.16
C GLU A 17 -4.05 -4.48 -19.29
N PHE A 18 -3.57 -3.89 -18.20
CA PHE A 18 -2.28 -3.23 -18.15
C PHE A 18 -1.12 -4.20 -18.39
N VAL A 19 -1.16 -5.38 -17.78
CA VAL A 19 -0.17 -6.45 -17.97
C VAL A 19 -0.17 -6.91 -19.42
N ILE A 20 -1.33 -7.18 -20.01
CA ILE A 20 -1.43 -7.65 -21.41
C ILE A 20 -0.73 -6.68 -22.37
N LYS A 21 -0.92 -5.38 -22.15
CA LYS A 21 -0.37 -4.32 -23.01
C LYS A 21 1.12 -4.01 -22.76
N ASN A 22 1.66 -4.35 -21.59
CA ASN A 22 3.00 -3.90 -21.17
C ASN A 22 3.96 -5.03 -20.78
N TRP A 23 3.54 -6.29 -20.80
CA TRP A 23 4.40 -7.44 -20.54
C TRP A 23 5.47 -7.59 -21.63
N ASP A 24 6.73 -7.77 -21.23
CA ASP A 24 7.84 -7.96 -22.16
C ASP A 24 8.39 -9.39 -22.07
N PRO A 25 7.99 -10.29 -22.99
CA PRO A 25 8.48 -11.67 -23.01
C PRO A 25 9.96 -11.78 -23.38
N ALA A 26 10.58 -10.73 -23.91
CA ALA A 26 12.01 -10.70 -24.25
C ALA A 26 12.88 -10.13 -23.11
N SER A 27 12.27 -9.65 -22.04
CA SER A 27 13.00 -9.09 -20.90
C SER A 27 13.83 -10.15 -20.17
N LEU A 28 15.04 -9.77 -19.76
CA LEU A 28 15.95 -10.62 -18.97
C LEU A 28 15.58 -10.67 -17.48
N LEU A 29 14.61 -9.87 -17.07
CA LEU A 29 14.15 -9.81 -15.69
C LEU A 29 13.28 -11.02 -15.36
N SER A 30 13.38 -11.49 -14.12
CA SER A 30 12.46 -12.48 -13.57
C SER A 30 11.01 -11.99 -13.59
N GLN A 31 10.07 -12.93 -13.53
CA GLN A 31 8.64 -12.60 -13.51
C GLN A 31 8.28 -11.64 -12.36
N THR A 32 8.88 -11.83 -11.18
CA THR A 32 8.69 -10.98 -10.00
C THR A 32 9.22 -9.56 -10.21
N GLU A 33 10.40 -9.42 -10.81
CA GLU A 33 11.00 -8.11 -11.11
C GLU A 33 10.16 -7.36 -12.16
N GLN A 34 9.69 -8.04 -13.21
CA GLN A 34 8.79 -7.44 -14.19
C GLN A 34 7.47 -7.02 -13.57
N LYS A 35 6.84 -7.87 -12.75
CA LYS A 35 5.62 -7.53 -11.99
C LYS A 35 5.83 -6.26 -11.17
N ARG A 36 6.95 -6.17 -10.44
CA ARG A 36 7.28 -4.99 -9.63
C ARG A 36 7.43 -3.73 -10.48
N LEU A 37 8.06 -3.82 -11.65
CA LEU A 37 8.16 -2.69 -12.60
C LEU A 37 6.78 -2.28 -13.14
N LEU A 38 5.93 -3.25 -13.47
CA LEU A 38 4.56 -2.98 -13.93
C LEU A 38 3.74 -2.28 -12.84
N VAL A 39 3.82 -2.74 -11.59
CA VAL A 39 3.15 -2.10 -10.45
C VAL A 39 3.66 -0.66 -10.25
N LYS A 40 4.97 -0.41 -10.37
CA LYS A 40 5.51 0.97 -10.32
C LYS A 40 4.92 1.85 -11.41
N LYS A 41 4.86 1.35 -12.65
CA LYS A 41 4.26 2.09 -13.78
C LYS A 41 2.76 2.32 -13.55
N TRP A 42 2.04 1.32 -13.08
CA TRP A 42 0.61 1.37 -12.77
C TRP A 42 0.26 2.40 -11.69
N ILE A 43 1.06 2.45 -10.63
CA ILE A 43 0.94 3.47 -9.58
C ILE A 43 1.16 4.87 -10.17
N ALA A 44 2.21 5.04 -10.98
CA ALA A 44 2.59 6.34 -11.57
C ALA A 44 1.54 6.91 -12.54
N LEU A 45 0.72 6.07 -13.19
CA LEU A 45 -0.38 6.50 -14.05
C LEU A 45 -1.40 7.38 -13.29
N GLY A 46 -1.58 7.15 -11.99
CA GLY A 46 -2.65 7.79 -11.21
C GLY A 46 -4.05 7.38 -11.67
N LYS A 47 -5.10 7.95 -11.05
CA LYS A 47 -6.49 7.55 -11.34
C LYS A 47 -6.87 7.80 -12.81
N TYR A 48 -6.48 8.95 -13.37
CA TYR A 48 -6.81 9.31 -14.75
C TYR A 48 -6.06 8.46 -15.79
N GLY A 49 -4.76 8.20 -15.58
CA GLY A 49 -4.00 7.35 -16.50
C GLY A 49 -4.46 5.89 -16.50
N ARG A 50 -5.11 5.44 -15.42
CA ARG A 50 -5.71 4.10 -15.30
C ARG A 50 -7.08 4.00 -15.99
N ASN A 51 -7.77 5.10 -16.30
CA ASN A 51 -9.12 5.08 -16.88
C ASN A 51 -9.20 4.30 -18.20
N THR A 52 -8.20 4.42 -19.07
CA THR A 52 -8.19 3.67 -20.34
C THR A 52 -8.21 2.15 -20.13
N TYR A 53 -7.59 1.66 -19.06
CA TYR A 53 -7.57 0.23 -18.73
C TYR A 53 -8.87 -0.19 -18.02
N ALA A 54 -9.39 0.67 -17.13
CA ALA A 54 -10.67 0.42 -16.48
C ALA A 54 -11.84 0.39 -17.48
N LEU A 55 -11.90 1.34 -18.40
CA LEU A 55 -12.92 1.39 -19.46
C LEU A 55 -12.82 0.20 -20.40
N ALA A 56 -11.61 -0.27 -20.72
CA ALA A 56 -11.44 -1.49 -21.51
C ALA A 56 -12.08 -2.71 -20.82
N THR A 57 -11.93 -2.85 -19.49
CA THR A 57 -12.57 -3.92 -18.73
C THR A 57 -14.12 -3.85 -18.74
N PHE A 58 -14.71 -2.67 -18.89
CA PHE A 58 -16.16 -2.49 -18.94
C PHE A 58 -16.75 -2.61 -20.35
N GLU A 59 -16.06 -2.06 -21.35
CA GLU A 59 -16.62 -1.77 -22.67
C GLU A 59 -16.11 -2.75 -23.75
N GLU A 60 -14.95 -3.37 -23.56
CA GLU A 60 -14.38 -4.31 -24.53
C GLU A 60 -14.72 -5.76 -24.18
N PRO A 61 -15.08 -6.60 -25.16
CA PRO A 61 -15.18 -8.03 -24.93
C PRO A 61 -13.80 -8.57 -24.54
N MET A 62 -13.78 -9.48 -23.57
CA MET A 62 -12.57 -10.15 -23.11
C MET A 62 -11.69 -10.60 -24.28
N PRO A 63 -10.35 -10.42 -24.21
CA PRO A 63 -9.47 -10.89 -25.26
C PRO A 63 -9.66 -12.40 -25.48
N GLU A 64 -10.26 -12.77 -26.62
CA GLU A 64 -10.57 -14.18 -26.92
C GLU A 64 -9.32 -15.08 -26.93
N ASN A 65 -8.12 -14.49 -27.11
CA ASN A 65 -6.87 -15.21 -27.13
C ASN A 65 -5.73 -14.39 -26.50
N ILE A 66 -5.42 -14.68 -25.24
CA ILE A 66 -4.29 -14.10 -24.52
C ILE A 66 -3.03 -14.87 -24.93
N PRO A 67 -1.98 -14.21 -25.47
CA PRO A 67 -0.76 -14.90 -25.87
C PRO A 67 -0.16 -15.74 -24.74
N PRO A 68 0.28 -16.98 -25.00
CA PRO A 68 0.79 -17.89 -23.96
C PRO A 68 2.07 -17.39 -23.28
N THR A 69 2.71 -16.38 -23.86
CA THR A 69 3.89 -15.70 -23.31
C THR A 69 3.56 -14.74 -22.16
N ILE A 70 2.28 -14.40 -21.95
CA ILE A 70 1.83 -13.48 -20.90
C ILE A 70 1.42 -14.31 -19.68
N PRO A 71 2.05 -14.10 -18.51
CA PRO A 71 1.69 -14.83 -17.29
C PRO A 71 0.34 -14.36 -16.76
N GLN A 72 -0.57 -15.32 -16.58
CA GLN A 72 -1.92 -15.06 -16.07
C GLN A 72 -2.02 -15.20 -14.54
N ASN A 73 -0.97 -15.72 -13.90
CA ASN A 73 -0.87 -16.01 -12.48
C ASN A 73 -0.03 -14.97 -11.71
N LEU A 74 0.05 -13.72 -12.21
CA LEU A 74 0.79 -12.67 -11.51
C LEU A 74 0.15 -12.30 -10.17
N LEU A 75 -1.18 -12.46 -10.04
CA LEU A 75 -1.91 -12.33 -8.79
C LEU A 75 -2.36 -13.73 -8.34
N SER A 76 -2.19 -14.02 -7.05
CA SER A 76 -2.73 -15.24 -6.45
C SER A 76 -4.26 -15.19 -6.37
N GLU A 77 -4.90 -16.32 -6.08
CA GLU A 77 -6.36 -16.36 -5.84
C GLU A 77 -6.76 -15.44 -4.68
N ASP A 78 -5.94 -15.39 -3.63
CA ASP A 78 -6.15 -14.50 -2.49
C ASP A 78 -6.02 -13.03 -2.93
N ASP A 79 -4.97 -12.67 -3.67
CA ASP A 79 -4.79 -11.30 -4.21
C ASP A 79 -6.00 -10.87 -5.09
N ARG A 80 -6.49 -11.78 -5.94
CA ARG A 80 -7.67 -11.54 -6.79
C ARG A 80 -8.95 -11.36 -5.98
N ALA A 81 -9.10 -12.07 -4.86
CA ALA A 81 -10.23 -11.86 -3.95
C ALA A 81 -10.20 -10.46 -3.33
N ILE A 82 -9.00 -9.96 -3.01
CA ILE A 82 -8.79 -8.65 -2.40
C ILE A 82 -9.08 -7.52 -3.39
N ALA A 83 -8.83 -7.71 -4.70
CA ALA A 83 -9.11 -6.71 -5.72
C ALA A 83 -10.59 -6.26 -5.80
N SER A 84 -11.51 -7.09 -5.30
CA SER A 84 -12.94 -6.76 -5.18
C SER A 84 -13.28 -5.94 -3.93
N MET A 85 -12.33 -5.81 -2.99
CA MET A 85 -12.51 -5.09 -1.73
C MET A 85 -12.05 -3.64 -1.85
N LEU A 86 -12.95 -2.70 -1.57
CA LEU A 86 -12.62 -1.29 -1.44
C LEU A 86 -12.17 -1.00 -0.01
N THR A 87 -10.88 -1.14 0.29
CA THR A 87 -10.31 -0.47 1.47
C THR A 87 -9.41 0.66 1.03
N SER A 88 -9.23 1.62 1.94
CA SER A 88 -8.25 2.69 1.81
C SER A 88 -7.24 2.66 2.96
N THR A 89 -7.18 1.59 3.76
CA THR A 89 -6.23 1.47 4.88
C THR A 89 -5.30 0.27 4.71
N LEU A 90 -3.99 0.51 4.75
CA LEU A 90 -2.93 -0.51 4.69
C LEU A 90 -2.15 -0.56 5.99
N TRP A 91 -1.78 -1.76 6.44
CA TRP A 91 -0.80 -1.96 7.50
C TRP A 91 0.45 -2.64 6.93
N ILE A 92 1.62 -2.01 7.05
CA ILE A 92 2.85 -2.51 6.44
C ILE A 92 3.96 -2.60 7.48
N ARG A 93 4.46 -3.81 7.74
CA ARG A 93 5.65 -4.04 8.57
C ARG A 93 6.91 -3.77 7.77
N THR A 94 7.79 -2.91 8.28
CA THR A 94 9.09 -2.62 7.62
C THR A 94 10.28 -2.96 8.51
N TRP A 95 10.06 -3.30 9.78
CA TRP A 95 11.11 -3.68 10.72
C TRP A 95 11.16 -5.18 10.99
N PHE A 96 12.28 -5.80 10.60
CA PHE A 96 12.53 -7.23 10.72
C PHE A 96 13.87 -7.55 11.42
N GLY A 97 14.49 -6.58 12.08
CA GLY A 97 15.83 -6.73 12.68
C GLY A 97 16.94 -6.34 11.70
N SER A 98 18.15 -6.89 11.89
CA SER A 98 19.33 -6.53 11.08
C SER A 98 19.02 -6.57 9.57
N THR A 99 19.35 -5.47 8.91
CA THR A 99 19.11 -5.22 7.48
C THR A 99 20.21 -5.79 6.59
N THR A 100 21.10 -6.64 7.11
CA THR A 100 22.15 -7.27 6.30
C THR A 100 21.65 -8.55 5.62
N PRO A 101 21.96 -8.78 4.33
CA PRO A 101 21.50 -9.95 3.58
C PRO A 101 21.89 -11.30 4.19
N ASP A 102 22.97 -11.33 4.99
CA ASP A 102 23.49 -12.56 5.62
C ASP A 102 22.93 -12.78 7.04
N THR A 103 21.93 -12.00 7.47
CA THR A 103 21.39 -12.16 8.82
C THR A 103 20.51 -13.40 8.87
N ASP A 104 20.98 -14.41 9.60
CA ASP A 104 20.20 -15.60 9.93
C ASP A 104 18.81 -15.18 10.47
N PRO A 105 17.69 -15.73 9.97
CA PRO A 105 16.37 -15.52 10.53
C PRO A 105 16.29 -15.88 12.03
N THR A 106 17.24 -16.66 12.54
CA THR A 106 17.38 -17.00 13.96
C THR A 106 18.29 -16.07 14.76
N SER A 107 18.77 -14.98 14.15
CA SER A 107 19.59 -14.00 14.89
C SER A 107 18.80 -13.35 16.03
N GLU A 108 19.50 -13.03 17.12
CA GLU A 108 18.94 -12.36 18.30
C GLU A 108 18.19 -11.07 17.91
N GLN A 109 18.73 -10.29 16.97
CA GLN A 109 18.08 -9.06 16.48
C GLN A 109 16.80 -9.32 15.68
N THR A 110 16.73 -10.39 14.89
CA THR A 110 15.48 -10.79 14.21
C THR A 110 14.42 -11.16 15.25
N GLN A 111 14.81 -11.94 16.26
CA GLN A 111 13.92 -12.36 17.34
C GLN A 111 13.43 -11.19 18.21
N GLU A 112 14.29 -10.21 18.49
CA GLU A 112 13.92 -8.96 19.16
C GLU A 112 12.92 -8.17 18.31
N ALA A 113 13.15 -8.03 17.01
CA ALA A 113 12.25 -7.32 16.11
C ALA A 113 10.88 -8.01 16.00
N ASP A 114 10.84 -9.34 15.92
CA ASP A 114 9.61 -10.12 15.93
C ASP A 114 8.86 -10.00 17.27
N THR A 115 9.58 -10.00 18.39
CA THR A 115 8.99 -9.79 19.72
C THR A 115 8.38 -8.40 19.85
N ALA A 116 9.12 -7.36 19.41
CA ALA A 116 8.66 -5.98 19.39
C ALA A 116 7.44 -5.80 18.47
N TYR A 117 7.48 -6.38 17.27
CA TYR A 117 6.36 -6.35 16.34
C TYR A 117 5.14 -7.09 16.89
N SER A 118 5.31 -8.25 17.53
CA SER A 118 4.22 -9.00 18.15
C SER A 118 3.50 -8.18 19.22
N ARG A 119 4.26 -7.45 20.05
CA ARG A 119 3.69 -6.50 21.02
C ARG A 119 2.89 -5.40 20.32
N LEU A 120 3.45 -4.79 19.27
CA LEU A 120 2.78 -3.73 18.50
C LEU A 120 1.49 -4.25 17.85
N ARG A 121 1.55 -5.40 17.17
CA ARG A 121 0.42 -6.07 16.53
C ARG A 121 -0.69 -6.36 17.53
N LYS A 122 -0.35 -6.81 18.75
CA LYS A 122 -1.32 -7.02 19.82
C LYS A 122 -1.97 -5.71 20.29
N ALA A 123 -1.20 -4.64 20.40
CA ALA A 123 -1.70 -3.33 20.82
C ALA A 123 -2.62 -2.70 19.76
N VAL A 124 -2.19 -2.68 18.48
CA VAL A 124 -2.93 -2.01 17.40
C VAL A 124 -4.02 -2.91 16.83
N LEU A 125 -3.64 -4.02 16.18
CA LEU A 125 -4.55 -4.83 15.35
C LEU A 125 -5.48 -5.73 16.17
N GLN A 126 -5.12 -6.00 17.43
CA GLN A 126 -5.88 -6.88 18.31
C GLN A 126 -6.46 -6.17 19.55
N GLN A 127 -6.11 -4.90 19.78
CA GLN A 127 -6.57 -4.13 20.94
C GLN A 127 -6.43 -4.89 22.28
N GLY A 128 -5.37 -5.69 22.42
CA GLY A 128 -5.08 -6.51 23.61
C GLY A 128 -5.75 -7.89 23.66
N HIS A 129 -6.60 -8.25 22.71
CA HIS A 129 -7.41 -9.49 22.73
C HIS A 129 -6.99 -10.50 21.64
N GLU A 130 -6.60 -11.72 22.04
CA GLU A 130 -5.89 -12.69 21.17
C GLU A 130 -6.64 -13.20 19.93
N ASN A 131 -7.94 -12.93 19.78
CA ASN A 131 -8.72 -13.27 18.59
C ASN A 131 -9.56 -12.09 18.08
N TYR A 132 -9.27 -10.88 18.55
CA TYR A 132 -9.90 -9.68 18.05
C TYR A 132 -9.15 -9.17 16.84
N HIS A 133 -9.89 -8.59 15.91
CA HIS A 133 -9.33 -7.90 14.77
C HIS A 133 -10.04 -6.56 14.63
N VAL A 134 -9.25 -5.50 14.49
CA VAL A 134 -9.74 -4.15 14.28
C VAL A 134 -10.42 -4.06 12.90
N PRO A 135 -11.74 -3.81 12.81
CA PRO A 135 -12.45 -3.83 11.53
C PRO A 135 -11.94 -2.80 10.52
N CYS A 136 -11.36 -1.69 11.00
CA CYS A 136 -10.87 -0.62 10.14
C CYS A 136 -9.51 -0.87 9.47
N ILE A 137 -8.87 -2.00 9.77
CA ILE A 137 -7.61 -2.43 9.15
C ILE A 137 -7.75 -3.89 8.74
N SER A 138 -8.48 -4.18 7.66
CA SER A 138 -8.85 -5.56 7.29
C SER A 138 -7.63 -6.49 7.14
N PRO A 139 -7.73 -7.79 7.52
CA PRO A 139 -6.57 -8.68 7.56
C PRO A 139 -5.88 -8.87 6.21
N GLU A 140 -6.64 -8.74 5.12
CA GLU A 140 -6.18 -8.82 3.74
C GLU A 140 -5.18 -7.72 3.37
N PHE A 141 -5.18 -6.61 4.12
CA PHE A 141 -4.35 -5.45 3.87
C PHE A 141 -3.25 -5.27 4.95
N VAL A 142 -2.94 -6.36 5.66
CA VAL A 142 -1.84 -6.47 6.62
C VAL A 142 -0.65 -7.16 5.95
N PHE A 143 0.36 -6.39 5.59
CA PHE A 143 1.57 -6.85 4.90
C PHE A 143 2.72 -6.99 5.89
N GLU A 144 3.04 -8.23 6.25
CA GLU A 144 4.05 -8.55 7.27
C GLU A 144 5.10 -9.59 6.83
N ASP A 145 5.10 -10.04 5.58
CA ASP A 145 6.09 -10.99 5.05
C ASP A 145 7.42 -10.31 4.70
N ARG A 146 8.47 -10.74 5.41
CA ARG A 146 9.85 -10.25 5.22
C ARG A 146 10.33 -10.41 3.78
N ARG A 147 10.04 -11.51 3.08
CA ARG A 147 10.65 -11.81 1.77
C ARG A 147 10.25 -10.81 0.69
N GLU A 148 9.01 -10.34 0.75
CA GLU A 148 8.43 -9.42 -0.23
C GLU A 148 8.76 -7.96 0.09
N LEU A 149 8.87 -7.66 1.40
CA LEU A 149 9.14 -6.33 1.92
C LEU A 149 10.63 -6.04 2.11
N SER A 150 11.48 -7.06 2.10
CA SER A 150 12.91 -6.90 2.28
C SER A 150 13.55 -6.22 1.07
N PRO A 151 14.46 -5.27 1.31
CA PRO A 151 15.22 -4.61 0.26
C PRO A 151 16.23 -5.54 -0.45
N GLU A 152 16.29 -6.84 -0.14
CA GLU A 152 17.15 -7.84 -0.80
C GLU A 152 16.82 -8.04 -2.30
N THR A 153 15.70 -7.52 -2.77
CA THR A 153 15.42 -7.36 -4.22
C THR A 153 16.00 -6.08 -4.85
N HIS A 154 16.76 -5.27 -4.10
CA HIS A 154 17.30 -3.99 -4.56
C HIS A 154 18.79 -3.89 -4.23
N GLU A 155 19.62 -3.86 -5.28
CA GLU A 155 20.98 -3.35 -5.21
C GLU A 155 20.95 -1.91 -4.64
N GLY A 156 21.31 -1.76 -3.36
CA GLY A 156 21.50 -0.47 -2.72
C GLY A 156 20.47 -0.13 -1.64
N ARG A 157 20.96 0.50 -0.56
CA ARG A 157 20.17 1.01 0.57
C ARG A 157 18.94 1.77 0.06
N SER A 158 17.74 1.22 0.26
CA SER A 158 16.51 1.94 -0.08
C SER A 158 16.48 3.27 0.68
N PRO A 159 16.29 4.42 0.01
CA PRO A 159 16.19 5.73 0.66
C PRO A 159 14.92 5.87 1.53
N ASP A 160 13.99 4.91 1.42
CA ASP A 160 12.70 4.94 2.11
C ASP A 160 12.79 4.48 3.57
N ILE A 161 13.88 3.81 3.96
CA ILE A 161 14.11 3.29 5.32
C ILE A 161 15.51 3.67 5.79
N THR A 162 15.60 4.45 6.87
CA THR A 162 16.87 4.81 7.50
C THR A 162 16.94 4.19 8.89
N ARG A 163 17.91 3.30 9.12
CA ARG A 163 18.11 2.61 10.41
C ARG A 163 16.86 1.87 10.93
N GLY A 164 16.08 1.29 10.01
CA GLY A 164 14.83 0.59 10.33
C GLY A 164 13.61 1.51 10.50
N VAL A 165 13.76 2.83 10.38
CA VAL A 165 12.67 3.81 10.49
C VAL A 165 12.28 4.27 9.08
N ALA A 166 10.99 4.25 8.77
CA ALA A 166 10.48 4.71 7.49
C ALA A 166 10.61 6.24 7.39
N THR A 167 11.14 6.75 6.27
CA THR A 167 11.43 8.18 6.11
C THR A 167 10.20 9.00 5.72
N GLY A 168 9.23 8.37 5.05
CA GLY A 168 7.99 9.05 4.66
C GLY A 168 8.19 10.23 3.69
N ARG A 169 9.22 10.18 2.83
CA ARG A 169 9.59 11.35 2.01
C ARG A 169 8.41 11.82 1.14
N PRO A 170 8.02 13.11 1.17
CA PRO A 170 6.90 13.58 0.36
C PRO A 170 7.17 13.43 -1.13
N ALA A 171 6.08 13.29 -1.89
CA ALA A 171 6.08 13.06 -3.34
C ALA A 171 6.83 11.79 -3.78
N SER A 172 7.28 10.93 -2.86
CA SER A 172 7.89 9.64 -3.18
C SER A 172 6.87 8.51 -3.12
N VAL A 173 7.14 7.45 -3.88
CA VAL A 173 6.42 6.17 -3.80
C VAL A 173 7.38 5.17 -3.16
N PRO A 174 7.24 4.86 -1.87
CA PRO A 174 8.22 4.05 -1.16
C PRO A 174 8.17 2.58 -1.62
N GLY A 175 9.33 1.92 -1.61
CA GLY A 175 9.47 0.53 -2.07
C GLY A 175 8.63 -0.49 -1.30
N TYR A 176 8.31 -0.23 -0.02
CA TYR A 176 7.41 -1.08 0.77
C TYR A 176 5.95 -0.93 0.35
N LEU A 177 5.53 0.27 -0.11
CA LEU A 177 4.19 0.46 -0.69
C LEU A 177 4.09 -0.24 -2.03
N VAL A 178 5.14 -0.14 -2.87
CA VAL A 178 5.21 -0.89 -4.13
C VAL A 178 5.11 -2.40 -3.87
N ALA A 179 5.76 -2.91 -2.82
CA ALA A 179 5.67 -4.32 -2.45
C ALA A 179 4.24 -4.71 -2.05
N ALA A 180 3.58 -3.95 -1.17
CA ALA A 180 2.17 -4.19 -0.82
C ALA A 180 1.24 -4.15 -2.06
N MET A 181 1.45 -3.18 -2.96
CA MET A 181 0.68 -3.03 -4.20
C MET A 181 0.94 -4.14 -5.23
N MET A 182 1.95 -5.00 -5.05
CA MET A 182 2.07 -6.23 -5.84
C MET A 182 0.94 -7.22 -5.54
N HIS A 183 0.29 -7.12 -4.39
CA HIS A 183 -0.81 -8.00 -3.97
C HIS A 183 -2.18 -7.37 -4.20
N CYS A 184 -2.26 -6.03 -4.23
CA CYS A 184 -3.50 -5.30 -4.38
C CYS A 184 -3.37 -4.11 -5.37
N PRO A 185 -3.00 -4.36 -6.65
CA PRO A 185 -2.78 -3.28 -7.62
C PRO A 185 -4.01 -2.38 -7.84
N GLU A 186 -5.21 -2.89 -7.56
CA GLU A 186 -6.49 -2.18 -7.71
C GLU A 186 -6.85 -1.25 -6.53
N LEU A 187 -6.06 -1.23 -5.44
CA LEU A 187 -6.39 -0.47 -4.23
C LEU A 187 -6.63 1.03 -4.48
N PHE A 188 -5.84 1.64 -5.37
CA PHE A 188 -5.96 3.06 -5.66
C PHE A 188 -7.07 3.34 -6.67
N TRP A 189 -8.30 3.23 -6.18
CA TRP A 189 -9.56 3.48 -6.89
C TRP A 189 -10.07 2.23 -7.61
N GLY A 190 -10.99 1.55 -6.94
CA GLY A 190 -11.67 0.39 -7.47
C GLY A 190 -12.54 0.69 -8.69
N VAL A 191 -13.21 -0.36 -9.14
CA VAL A 191 -13.80 -0.51 -10.47
C VAL A 191 -15.19 0.17 -10.54
N SER A 192 -15.29 1.46 -10.20
CA SER A 192 -16.56 2.24 -10.31
C SER A 192 -16.78 2.78 -11.72
N GLU A 193 -17.98 2.65 -12.30
CA GLU A 193 -18.34 3.29 -13.59
C GLU A 193 -18.77 4.76 -13.42
N ASP A 194 -18.03 5.52 -12.62
CA ASP A 194 -18.41 6.92 -12.39
C ASP A 194 -18.20 7.77 -13.65
N GLU A 195 -19.11 8.73 -13.88
CA GLU A 195 -19.11 9.60 -15.06
C GLU A 195 -17.80 10.35 -15.27
N TRP A 196 -17.06 10.62 -14.19
CA TRP A 196 -15.77 11.32 -14.26
C TRP A 196 -14.71 10.58 -15.05
N ARG A 197 -14.84 9.26 -15.21
CA ARG A 197 -13.92 8.47 -16.04
C ARG A 197 -13.99 8.82 -17.53
N ARG A 198 -15.07 9.47 -17.94
CA ARG A 198 -15.35 9.89 -19.32
C ARG A 198 -15.10 11.38 -19.56
N PHE A 199 -14.69 12.16 -18.54
CA PHE A 199 -14.40 13.58 -18.73
C PHE A 199 -13.16 13.77 -19.61
N ASN A 200 -13.37 14.47 -20.74
CA ASN A 200 -12.36 14.83 -21.75
C ASN A 200 -12.32 16.36 -21.96
N ALA A 201 -12.36 17.13 -20.87
CA ALA A 201 -12.12 18.56 -20.92
C ALA A 201 -10.69 18.82 -20.43
N GLU A 202 -9.74 19.00 -21.36
CA GLU A 202 -8.30 19.13 -21.08
C GLU A 202 -7.98 20.19 -20.00
N GLU A 203 -8.79 21.25 -19.89
CA GLU A 203 -8.65 22.28 -18.84
C GLU A 203 -9.22 21.85 -17.48
N GLN A 204 -10.42 21.24 -17.43
CA GLN A 204 -10.97 20.70 -16.18
C GLN A 204 -10.14 19.53 -15.66
N GLN A 205 -9.57 18.73 -16.56
CA GLN A 205 -8.67 17.65 -16.21
C GLN A 205 -7.41 18.18 -15.52
N ALA A 206 -6.87 19.33 -15.93
CA ALA A 206 -5.66 19.90 -15.32
C ALA A 206 -5.91 20.43 -13.89
N GLU A 207 -7.00 21.17 -13.67
CA GLU A 207 -7.37 21.66 -12.33
C GLU A 207 -7.77 20.51 -11.40
N GLU A 208 -8.57 19.56 -11.90
CA GLU A 208 -8.90 18.36 -11.13
C GLU A 208 -7.66 17.49 -10.86
N LEU A 209 -6.66 17.47 -11.76
CA LEU A 209 -5.40 16.76 -11.52
C LEU A 209 -4.65 17.36 -10.34
N GLU A 210 -4.56 18.69 -10.23
CA GLU A 210 -3.87 19.37 -9.12
C GLU A 210 -4.60 19.18 -7.78
N GLU A 211 -5.93 19.24 -7.77
CA GLU A 211 -6.73 18.93 -6.58
C GLU A 211 -6.64 17.44 -6.21
N SER A 212 -6.65 16.57 -7.21
CA SER A 212 -6.54 15.12 -7.04
C SER A 212 -5.17 14.68 -6.55
N ASP A 213 -4.08 15.31 -7.00
CA ASP A 213 -2.72 15.00 -6.53
C ASP A 213 -2.53 15.42 -5.06
N ARG A 214 -3.34 16.35 -4.53
CA ARG A 214 -3.43 16.71 -3.09
C ARG A 214 -4.43 15.86 -2.31
N SER A 215 -5.35 15.19 -3.01
CA SER A 215 -6.39 14.37 -2.39
C SER A 215 -5.82 13.10 -1.77
N GLN A 216 -6.35 12.76 -0.61
CA GLN A 216 -5.96 11.60 0.20
C GLN A 216 -6.73 10.35 -0.27
N ALA A 217 -6.02 9.39 -0.86
CA ALA A 217 -6.62 8.18 -1.44
C ALA A 217 -6.48 6.95 -0.55
N ALA A 218 -5.39 6.84 0.22
CA ALA A 218 -5.22 5.77 1.21
C ALA A 218 -4.42 6.24 2.44
N LEU A 219 -4.68 5.60 3.56
CA LEU A 219 -3.92 5.64 4.80
C LEU A 219 -2.99 4.44 4.85
N VAL A 220 -1.69 4.69 4.98
CA VAL A 220 -0.67 3.67 5.19
C VAL A 220 -0.15 3.77 6.61
N LEU A 221 -0.45 2.77 7.42
CA LEU A 221 0.12 2.57 8.75
C LEU A 221 1.39 1.74 8.64
N VAL A 222 2.52 2.28 9.11
CA VAL A 222 3.82 1.63 8.99
C VAL A 222 4.32 1.17 10.36
N ALA A 223 4.51 -0.15 10.49
CA ALA A 223 5.19 -0.78 11.60
C ALA A 223 6.71 -0.82 11.35
N ASP A 224 7.33 0.36 11.44
CA ASP A 224 8.77 0.53 11.39
C ASP A 224 9.42 0.29 12.76
N ARG A 225 10.75 0.45 12.84
CA ARG A 225 11.50 0.19 14.07
C ARG A 225 10.98 1.03 15.24
N LYS A 226 10.65 2.30 14.99
CA LYS A 226 10.17 3.21 16.02
C LYS A 226 8.78 2.80 16.52
N ALA A 227 7.90 2.37 15.61
CA ALA A 227 6.61 1.81 15.98
C ALA A 227 6.79 0.54 16.85
N CYS A 228 7.64 -0.39 16.42
CA CYS A 228 7.83 -1.66 17.10
C CYS A 228 8.51 -1.51 18.49
N GLU A 229 9.56 -0.70 18.60
CA GLU A 229 10.35 -0.57 19.83
C GLU A 229 9.76 0.48 20.80
N GLU A 230 9.23 1.59 20.27
CA GLU A 230 8.80 2.75 21.06
C GLU A 230 7.29 2.97 21.07
N GLY A 231 6.52 2.26 20.24
CA GLY A 231 5.06 2.36 20.15
C GLY A 231 4.55 3.44 19.20
N TRP A 232 5.42 4.24 18.59
CA TRP A 232 5.01 5.35 17.70
C TRP A 232 4.72 4.88 16.27
N VAL A 233 3.46 4.52 15.98
CA VAL A 233 2.99 4.09 14.66
C VAL A 233 2.98 5.27 13.70
N LEU A 234 3.59 5.10 12.53
CA LEU A 234 3.59 6.10 11.46
C LEU A 234 2.33 5.97 10.60
N GLY A 235 1.50 7.00 10.53
CA GLY A 235 0.43 7.17 9.56
C GLY A 235 0.88 8.08 8.42
N LEU A 236 0.74 7.60 7.19
CA LEU A 236 1.02 8.32 5.96
C LEU A 236 -0.25 8.39 5.13
N ALA A 237 -0.61 9.59 4.66
CA ALA A 237 -1.61 9.71 3.63
C ALA A 237 -0.93 9.64 2.26
N VAL A 238 -1.51 8.87 1.35
CA VAL A 238 -1.03 8.74 -0.02
C VAL A 238 -2.09 9.16 -1.01
N ASN A 239 -1.68 9.84 -2.08
CA ASN A 239 -2.59 10.23 -3.15
C ASN A 239 -2.84 9.07 -4.13
N HIS A 240 -3.64 9.32 -5.17
CA HIS A 240 -3.96 8.30 -6.18
C HIS A 240 -2.77 7.82 -7.02
N ARG A 241 -1.62 8.51 -6.95
CA ARG A 241 -0.35 8.08 -7.56
C ARG A 241 0.54 7.33 -6.57
N GLY A 242 0.00 6.91 -5.42
CA GLY A 242 0.75 6.26 -4.35
C GLY A 242 1.86 7.15 -3.77
N GLN A 243 1.82 8.46 -4.01
CA GLN A 243 2.82 9.38 -3.50
C GLN A 243 2.45 9.77 -2.07
N ILE A 244 3.45 9.78 -1.20
CA ILE A 244 3.30 10.26 0.16
C ILE A 244 3.03 11.76 0.14
N LEU A 245 1.96 12.19 0.81
CA LEU A 245 1.66 13.61 1.01
C LEU A 245 2.59 14.21 2.08
N PRO A 246 2.82 15.54 2.09
CA PRO A 246 3.79 16.17 2.98
C PRO A 246 3.58 15.87 4.48
N PHE A 247 2.31 15.74 4.87
CA PHE A 247 1.91 15.52 6.25
C PHE A 247 2.08 14.07 6.70
N ARG A 248 2.84 13.87 7.79
CA ARG A 248 3.08 12.56 8.42
C ARG A 248 2.75 12.60 9.90
N VAL A 249 2.11 11.54 10.38
CA VAL A 249 1.65 11.45 11.75
C VAL A 249 2.31 10.29 12.48
N ARG A 250 2.76 10.52 13.69
CA ARG A 250 3.11 9.49 14.67
C ARG A 250 2.02 9.46 15.73
N GLU A 251 1.28 8.37 15.76
CA GLU A 251 0.27 8.10 16.78
C GLU A 251 0.77 6.99 17.72
N ARG A 252 0.30 7.03 18.96
CA ARG A 252 0.58 6.01 19.97
C ARG A 252 -0.08 4.69 19.58
N ALA A 253 0.58 3.56 19.86
CA ALA A 253 0.11 2.23 19.48
C ALA A 253 -1.34 1.95 19.90
N LYS A 254 -1.73 2.38 21.11
CA LYS A 254 -3.09 2.19 21.63
C LYS A 254 -4.15 3.03 20.91
N ALA A 255 -3.77 4.14 20.30
CA ALA A 255 -4.65 5.05 19.58
C ALA A 255 -4.59 4.87 18.05
N ALA A 256 -3.61 4.15 17.51
CA ALA A 256 -3.45 3.97 16.07
C ALA A 256 -4.67 3.29 15.38
N ALA A 257 -5.41 2.44 16.09
CA ALA A 257 -6.66 1.88 15.57
C ALA A 257 -7.77 2.94 15.47
N GLN A 258 -7.80 3.92 16.37
CA GLN A 258 -8.73 5.04 16.28
C GLN A 258 -8.42 5.89 15.05
N LEU A 259 -7.14 6.14 14.75
CA LEU A 259 -6.74 6.83 13.53
C LEU A 259 -7.28 6.16 12.26
N ALA A 260 -7.24 4.82 12.19
CA ALA A 260 -7.81 4.07 11.07
C ALA A 260 -9.35 4.11 11.06
N PHE A 261 -10.00 4.16 12.23
CA PHE A 261 -11.45 4.31 12.33
C PHE A 261 -11.89 5.70 11.84
N ASP A 262 -11.24 6.76 12.32
CA ASP A 262 -11.50 8.14 11.92
C ASP A 262 -11.33 8.30 10.41
N TRP A 263 -10.29 7.70 9.84
CA TRP A 263 -10.08 7.65 8.39
C TRP A 263 -11.25 7.00 7.63
N GLN A 264 -11.76 5.86 8.11
CA GLN A 264 -12.90 5.19 7.46
C GLN A 264 -14.20 6.01 7.56
N GLU A 265 -14.36 6.78 8.64
CA GLU A 265 -15.48 7.73 8.82
C GLU A 265 -15.28 9.03 8.01
N GLY A 266 -14.22 9.11 7.20
CA GLY A 266 -13.97 10.23 6.29
C GLY A 266 -13.23 11.40 6.94
N GLN A 267 -12.49 11.17 8.03
CA GLN A 267 -11.61 12.15 8.65
C GLN A 267 -10.17 11.91 8.18
N PRO A 268 -9.73 12.65 7.14
CA PRO A 268 -8.41 12.42 6.57
C PRO A 268 -7.31 12.99 7.48
N LEU A 269 -6.07 12.54 7.29
CA LEU A 269 -4.96 12.98 8.15
C LEU A 269 -4.73 14.50 8.09
N ALA A 270 -5.00 15.13 6.95
CA ALA A 270 -4.85 16.58 6.80
C ALA A 270 -5.64 17.42 7.81
N GLU A 271 -6.76 16.94 8.36
CA GLU A 271 -7.52 17.68 9.38
C GLU A 271 -6.73 17.88 10.69
N ILE A 272 -5.67 17.09 10.88
CA ILE A 272 -4.76 17.18 12.02
C ILE A 272 -3.69 18.27 11.79
N ALA A 273 -3.43 18.63 10.53
CA ALA A 273 -2.42 19.61 10.15
C ALA A 273 -2.93 21.05 10.30
N ASN A 274 -2.06 21.95 10.73
CA ASN A 274 -2.33 23.40 10.60
C ASN A 274 -2.06 23.90 9.16
N ASP A 275 -1.13 23.25 8.46
CA ASP A 275 -0.77 23.48 7.07
C ASP A 275 -0.45 22.13 6.39
N GLU A 276 -1.24 21.75 5.39
CA GLU A 276 -1.12 20.48 4.66
C GLU A 276 0.13 20.40 3.78
N ALA A 277 0.73 21.56 3.45
CA ALA A 277 1.93 21.64 2.64
C ALA A 277 3.23 21.53 3.45
N GLU A 278 3.14 21.56 4.79
CA GLU A 278 4.32 21.51 5.64
C GLU A 278 4.92 20.09 5.68
N ASP A 279 6.19 19.99 5.27
CA ASP A 279 6.96 18.74 5.31
C ASP A 279 7.45 18.46 6.74
N ILE A 280 6.57 17.97 7.60
CA ILE A 280 6.84 17.74 9.03
C ILE A 280 6.27 16.39 9.51
N GLU A 281 6.88 15.81 10.55
CA GLU A 281 6.36 14.64 11.26
C GLU A 281 5.75 15.10 12.59
N TYR A 282 4.43 14.94 12.72
CA TYR A 282 3.66 15.35 13.89
C TYR A 282 3.46 14.19 14.86
N TYR A 283 3.71 14.41 16.15
CA TYR A 283 3.44 13.43 17.21
C TYR A 283 2.12 13.76 17.89
N LEU A 284 1.13 12.88 17.73
CA LEU A 284 -0.16 12.99 18.40
C LEU A 284 -0.01 12.63 19.88
N GLY A 285 -0.59 13.46 20.74
CA GLY A 285 -0.46 13.32 22.19
C GLY A 285 0.96 13.64 22.68
N GLN A 286 1.36 14.91 22.62
CA GLN A 286 2.69 15.43 23.03
C GLN A 286 3.15 15.12 24.48
N ARG A 287 2.33 14.40 25.27
CA ARG A 287 2.66 13.95 26.63
C ARG A 287 2.49 12.43 26.71
N GLY A 288 3.58 11.71 26.95
CA GLY A 288 3.53 10.26 27.17
C GLY A 288 4.66 9.53 26.46
N ASP A 289 4.60 8.20 26.52
CA ASP A 289 5.37 7.33 25.64
C ASP A 289 4.54 6.97 24.40
N GLY A 290 5.14 6.24 23.46
CA GLY A 290 4.42 5.82 22.26
C GLY A 290 3.42 4.70 22.49
N TRP A 291 3.28 4.16 23.71
CA TRP A 291 2.44 3.00 23.98
C TRP A 291 1.06 3.41 24.53
N ASP A 292 0.98 4.37 25.46
CA ASP A 292 -0.25 4.75 26.19
C ASP A 292 -0.75 6.19 25.98
#